data_AF-A0A7W8N4F5-F1
#
_entry.id   AF-A0A7W8N4F5-F1
#
_cell.length_a   1.000
_cell.length_b   1.000
_cell.length_c   1.000
_cell.angle_alpha   90.00
_cell.angle_beta   90.00
_cell.angle_gamma   90.00
#
_symmetry.space_group_name_H-M   'P 1'
#
loop_
_entity.id
_entity.type
_entity.pdbx_description
1 polymer ?
#
loop_
_entity_poly.entity_id
_entity_poly.type
_entity_poly.pdbx_seq_one_letter_code
_entity_poly.pdbx_strand_id
1 'polypeptide(L)'
;MPKAAAPVPAPAGASKSDISRFRTWRLWNKPLSSTVNQDHEDAGVMMIPASQNIYSGIYAKHLVYAEKTISLRLPASATSQQVLYAATTRPPNGSCLEVGTAYITQPSADPNAVKTTPALYVYDFCAPGGGNFVRGPIPGPSATDGILIDQSFVGKYAQAKVQNLPAYEIEIFTKDYPITANSTWYATIFNHQTGKWETLFSDRGMADDNRGWSIFETYYQSGQCSEGLPILGADQISLLNALSGRWELLNSSMPLLTLSVDQGGTQNNNCFVADPTGPASYKLLPDSPDYYMWSVNTLSAP
;
A
#
# COMPACT_ATOMS: atom_id res chain seq x y z
N MET A 1 11.07 -30.24 2.59
CA MET A 1 10.24 -29.04 2.36
C MET A 1 8.82 -29.37 2.77
N PRO A 2 8.20 -28.64 3.73
CA PRO A 2 6.82 -28.88 4.10
C PRO A 2 5.90 -28.48 2.95
N LYS A 3 4.91 -29.34 2.68
CA LYS A 3 3.90 -29.17 1.63
C LYS A 3 2.95 -28.03 2.05
N ALA A 4 2.76 -27.04 1.18
CA ALA A 4 1.80 -25.96 1.43
C ALA A 4 0.40 -26.53 1.68
N ALA A 5 -0.26 -26.04 2.72
CA ALA A 5 -1.63 -26.43 3.04
C ALA A 5 -2.58 -26.00 1.92
N ALA A 6 -3.58 -26.82 1.62
CA ALA A 6 -4.61 -26.49 0.65
C ALA A 6 -5.42 -25.26 1.14
N PRO A 7 -5.79 -24.34 0.24
CA PRO A 7 -6.56 -23.14 0.61
C PRO A 7 -7.93 -23.53 1.20
N VAL A 8 -8.29 -22.87 2.31
CA VAL A 8 -9.57 -23.05 2.99
C VAL A 8 -10.64 -22.23 2.25
N PRO A 9 -11.86 -22.77 2.02
CA PRO A 9 -12.93 -22.02 1.36
C PRO A 9 -13.32 -20.75 2.13
N ALA A 10 -13.53 -19.66 1.42
CA ALA A 10 -13.94 -18.37 2.00
C ALA A 10 -15.29 -18.46 2.75
N PRO A 11 -15.49 -17.69 3.84
CA PRO A 11 -16.76 -17.67 4.57
C PRO A 11 -17.88 -17.02 3.74
N ALA A 12 -19.06 -17.64 3.76
CA ALA A 12 -20.27 -17.09 3.15
C ALA A 12 -20.81 -15.94 4.03
N GLY A 13 -20.65 -14.68 3.60
CA GLY A 13 -21.22 -13.56 4.37
C GLY A 13 -20.98 -12.15 3.84
N ALA A 14 -19.93 -11.89 3.07
CA ALA A 14 -19.78 -10.59 2.42
C ALA A 14 -20.82 -10.44 1.30
N SER A 15 -21.70 -9.44 1.40
CA SER A 15 -22.66 -9.08 0.36
C SER A 15 -21.93 -8.84 -0.95
N LYS A 16 -22.01 -9.80 -1.88
CA LYS A 16 -21.41 -9.75 -3.23
C LYS A 16 -21.94 -8.61 -4.12
N SER A 17 -22.93 -7.83 -3.66
CA SER A 17 -23.68 -6.92 -4.53
C SER A 17 -22.88 -5.69 -4.97
N ASP A 18 -21.91 -5.21 -4.19
CA ASP A 18 -21.19 -3.97 -4.51
C ASP A 18 -19.89 -4.17 -5.32
N ILE A 19 -19.45 -5.41 -5.54
CA ILE A 19 -18.24 -5.69 -6.34
C ILE A 19 -18.53 -5.61 -7.85
N SER A 20 -19.80 -5.73 -8.24
CA SER A 20 -20.20 -5.76 -9.65
C SER A 20 -19.91 -4.46 -10.40
N ARG A 21 -19.92 -3.30 -9.72
CA ARG A 21 -19.63 -1.99 -10.32
C ARG A 21 -18.19 -1.88 -10.85
N PHE A 22 -17.24 -2.61 -10.26
CA PHE A 22 -15.84 -2.65 -10.67
C PHE A 22 -15.56 -3.57 -11.87
N ARG A 23 -16.60 -4.19 -12.45
CA ARG A 23 -16.47 -5.09 -13.62
C ARG A 23 -16.80 -4.41 -14.94
N THR A 24 -17.21 -3.15 -14.92
CA THR A 24 -17.59 -2.42 -16.12
C THR A 24 -16.32 -2.06 -16.90
N TRP A 25 -16.19 -2.58 -18.11
CA TRP A 25 -14.99 -2.39 -18.94
C TRP A 25 -14.78 -0.94 -19.37
N ARG A 26 -13.51 -0.56 -19.53
CA ARG A 26 -13.09 0.74 -20.06
C ARG A 26 -13.61 0.94 -21.49
N LEU A 27 -14.17 2.12 -21.76
CA LEU A 27 -14.33 2.66 -23.11
C LEU A 27 -13.22 3.70 -23.34
N TRP A 28 -12.22 3.34 -24.16
CA TRP A 28 -11.00 4.14 -24.37
C TRP A 28 -11.22 5.54 -24.95
N ASN A 29 -12.42 5.81 -25.47
CA ASN A 29 -12.82 7.09 -26.05
C ASN A 29 -13.68 7.94 -25.12
N LYS A 30 -13.77 7.61 -23.83
CA LYS A 30 -14.50 8.41 -22.84
C LYS A 30 -13.56 8.95 -21.75
N PRO A 31 -13.80 10.18 -21.26
CA PRO A 31 -13.27 10.65 -19.98
C PRO A 31 -13.47 9.60 -18.89
N LEU A 32 -12.47 9.37 -18.05
CA LEU A 32 -12.56 8.54 -16.84
C LEU A 32 -13.25 9.31 -15.71
N SER A 33 -13.61 8.59 -14.63
CA SER A 33 -14.02 9.23 -13.38
C SER A 33 -12.97 10.25 -12.93
N SER A 34 -13.42 11.28 -12.23
CA SER A 34 -12.59 12.42 -11.86
C SER A 34 -12.51 12.53 -10.34
N THR A 35 -11.30 12.77 -9.85
CA THR A 35 -11.06 13.06 -8.44
C THR A 35 -11.34 14.53 -8.16
N VAL A 36 -11.58 14.83 -6.89
CA VAL A 36 -11.59 16.20 -6.37
C VAL A 36 -10.23 16.57 -5.75
N ASN A 37 -10.04 17.83 -5.35
CA ASN A 37 -8.79 18.25 -4.72
C ASN A 37 -8.62 17.56 -3.37
N GLN A 38 -7.43 16.96 -3.15
CA GLN A 38 -7.11 16.20 -1.94
C GLN A 38 -8.01 14.98 -1.76
N ASP A 39 -8.52 14.44 -2.88
CA ASP A 39 -9.24 13.19 -2.81
C ASP A 39 -8.31 12.10 -2.28
N HIS A 40 -8.86 11.37 -1.32
CA HIS A 40 -8.17 10.37 -0.51
C HIS A 40 -8.94 9.07 -0.68
N GLU A 41 -8.39 8.20 -1.51
CA GLU A 41 -9.00 6.92 -1.83
C GLU A 41 -8.05 5.82 -1.40
N ASP A 42 -8.56 4.87 -0.62
CA ASP A 42 -7.81 3.73 -0.14
C ASP A 42 -8.47 2.40 -0.54
N ALA A 43 -7.67 1.45 -1.02
CA ALA A 43 -8.15 0.15 -1.41
C ALA A 43 -7.16 -0.94 -1.00
N GLY A 44 -7.65 -2.00 -0.34
CA GLY A 44 -6.79 -3.09 0.11
C GLY A 44 -7.32 -3.73 1.38
N VAL A 45 -6.42 -4.24 2.23
CA VAL A 45 -6.79 -4.97 3.44
C VAL A 45 -6.57 -4.12 4.68
N MET A 46 -7.66 -3.86 5.39
CA MET A 46 -7.64 -3.23 6.70
C MET A 46 -7.69 -4.29 7.81
N MET A 47 -6.89 -4.07 8.85
CA MET A 47 -6.78 -4.93 10.01
C MET A 47 -7.21 -4.15 11.24
N ILE A 48 -8.42 -4.41 11.73
CA ILE A 48 -8.93 -3.77 12.95
C ILE A 48 -8.75 -4.76 14.09
N PRO A 49 -7.94 -4.44 15.11
CA PRO A 49 -7.79 -5.34 16.24
C PRO A 49 -9.10 -5.44 17.01
N ALA A 50 -9.47 -6.67 17.36
CA ALA A 50 -10.37 -6.89 18.49
C ALA A 50 -9.63 -6.53 19.79
N SER A 51 -10.37 -6.22 20.85
CA SER A 51 -9.77 -6.02 22.18
C SER A 51 -8.80 -7.17 22.52
N GLN A 52 -7.59 -6.84 23.00
CA GLN A 52 -6.52 -7.80 23.40
C GLN A 52 -5.84 -8.58 22.26
N ASN A 53 -5.48 -7.91 21.17
CA ASN A 53 -4.80 -8.57 20.05
C ASN A 53 -3.31 -8.88 20.33
N ILE A 54 -2.84 -10.02 19.82
CA ILE A 54 -1.51 -10.62 20.02
C ILE A 54 -0.51 -10.31 18.90
N TYR A 55 -0.92 -9.64 17.82
CA TYR A 55 -0.04 -9.37 16.69
C TYR A 55 0.82 -8.13 16.93
N SER A 56 2.14 -8.27 16.87
CA SER A 56 3.13 -7.21 17.14
C SER A 56 3.95 -6.80 15.92
N GLY A 57 3.55 -7.21 14.73
CA GLY A 57 4.23 -6.84 13.50
C GLY A 57 3.53 -7.31 12.24
N ILE A 58 4.00 -6.83 11.10
CA ILE A 58 3.58 -7.20 9.75
C ILE A 58 4.79 -7.46 8.87
N TYR A 59 4.67 -8.45 8.00
CA TYR A 59 5.58 -8.73 6.90
C TYR A 59 4.77 -8.65 5.60
N ALA A 60 5.37 -8.10 4.55
CA ALA A 60 4.73 -8.06 3.24
C ALA A 60 5.77 -7.99 2.11
N LYS A 61 5.38 -8.47 0.93
CA LYS A 61 6.10 -8.25 -0.34
C LYS A 61 5.38 -7.17 -1.12
N HIS A 62 6.04 -6.04 -1.36
CA HIS A 62 5.47 -4.94 -2.12
C HIS A 62 5.91 -5.04 -3.59
N LEU A 63 4.95 -5.18 -4.50
CA LEU A 63 5.20 -5.03 -5.94
C LEU A 63 5.76 -3.64 -6.22
N VAL A 64 6.79 -3.57 -7.05
CA VAL A 64 7.47 -2.31 -7.30
C VAL A 64 7.91 -2.16 -8.75
N TYR A 65 7.85 -0.92 -9.23
CA TYR A 65 8.30 -0.55 -10.55
C TYR A 65 9.31 0.60 -10.47
N ALA A 66 10.38 0.48 -11.26
CA ALA A 66 11.32 1.57 -11.47
C ALA A 66 10.69 2.67 -12.34
N GLU A 67 11.38 3.80 -12.42
CA GLU A 67 11.03 4.94 -13.28
C GLU A 67 10.62 4.51 -14.70
N LYS A 68 9.73 5.30 -15.32
CA LYS A 68 9.17 5.14 -16.68
C LYS A 68 8.17 4.00 -16.88
N THR A 69 8.01 3.10 -15.91
CA THR A 69 6.95 2.06 -16.01
C THR A 69 5.57 2.61 -15.63
N ILE A 70 5.55 3.55 -14.68
CA ILE A 70 4.32 4.21 -14.21
C ILE A 70 4.32 5.64 -14.70
N SER A 71 3.16 6.12 -15.14
CA SER A 71 2.91 7.52 -15.42
C SER A 71 1.61 7.93 -14.74
N LEU A 72 1.71 8.69 -13.65
CA LEU A 72 0.55 9.37 -13.09
C LEU A 72 0.30 10.63 -13.91
N ARG A 73 -0.95 10.81 -14.32
CA ARG A 73 -1.32 11.91 -15.20
C ARG A 73 -1.64 13.15 -14.36
N LEU A 74 -0.78 14.16 -14.46
CA LEU A 74 -1.12 15.49 -13.96
C LEU A 74 -2.05 16.22 -14.93
N PRO A 75 -3.21 16.73 -14.46
CA PRO A 75 -3.99 17.71 -15.19
C PRO A 75 -3.13 18.93 -15.54
N ALA A 76 -3.37 19.55 -16.70
CA ALA A 76 -2.64 20.76 -17.12
C ALA A 76 -2.80 21.94 -16.14
N SER A 77 -3.88 21.93 -15.35
CA SER A 77 -4.17 22.92 -14.30
C SER A 77 -3.61 22.55 -12.92
N ALA A 78 -2.89 21.44 -12.78
CA ALA A 78 -2.39 20.98 -11.49
C ALA A 78 -1.37 21.98 -10.93
N THR A 79 -1.67 22.52 -9.74
CA THR A 79 -0.77 23.43 -9.01
C THR A 79 0.06 22.72 -7.95
N SER A 80 -0.19 21.43 -7.73
CA SER A 80 0.52 20.60 -6.76
C SER A 80 0.73 19.19 -7.33
N GLN A 81 1.51 18.40 -6.63
CA GLN A 81 1.85 17.03 -7.02
C GLN A 81 0.66 16.08 -6.93
N GLN A 82 0.72 15.01 -7.72
CA GLN A 82 -0.07 13.80 -7.52
C GLN A 82 0.80 12.75 -6.86
N VAL A 83 0.25 12.09 -5.85
CA VAL A 83 0.92 11.00 -5.15
C VAL A 83 0.04 9.77 -5.17
N LEU A 84 0.66 8.63 -5.48
CA LEU A 84 0.08 7.31 -5.31
C LEU A 84 0.97 6.51 -4.36
N TYR A 85 0.41 6.05 -3.25
CA TYR A 85 1.05 5.14 -2.31
C TYR A 85 0.60 3.71 -2.61
N ALA A 86 1.49 2.87 -3.15
CA ALA A 86 1.13 1.49 -3.49
C ALA A 86 2.36 0.56 -3.60
N ALA A 87 2.50 -0.48 -2.78
CA ALA A 87 1.76 -0.73 -1.54
C ALA A 87 2.25 0.15 -0.39
N THR A 88 1.36 0.47 0.55
CA THR A 88 1.70 0.94 1.89
C THR A 88 1.18 -0.04 2.94
N THR A 89 1.98 -0.28 3.99
CA THR A 89 1.68 -1.30 5.00
C THR A 89 2.04 -0.80 6.39
N ARG A 90 1.14 -1.08 7.36
CA ARG A 90 1.29 -0.77 8.78
C ARG A 90 0.73 -1.92 9.65
N PRO A 91 1.44 -2.37 10.69
CA PRO A 91 0.91 -3.35 11.64
C PRO A 91 -0.27 -2.80 12.44
N PRO A 92 -1.20 -3.65 12.92
CA PRO A 92 -2.22 -3.24 13.87
C PRO A 92 -1.62 -2.95 15.26
N ASN A 93 -2.48 -2.59 16.22
CA ASN A 93 -2.16 -2.42 17.65
C ASN A 93 -1.23 -1.25 17.95
N GLY A 94 -1.52 -0.10 17.33
CA GLY A 94 -0.86 1.16 17.66
C GLY A 94 0.57 1.22 17.14
N SER A 95 0.85 0.57 16.00
CA SER A 95 2.18 0.63 15.39
C SER A 95 2.60 2.06 15.07
N CYS A 96 3.82 2.43 15.43
CA CYS A 96 4.35 3.75 15.10
C CYS A 96 4.67 3.87 13.61
N LEU A 97 5.03 2.79 12.94
CA LEU A 97 5.69 2.88 11.65
C LEU A 97 4.82 2.33 10.53
N GLU A 98 4.85 3.04 9.42
CA GLU A 98 4.36 2.59 8.12
C GLU A 98 5.51 2.62 7.13
N VAL A 99 5.55 1.62 6.25
CA VAL A 99 6.48 1.59 5.11
C VAL A 99 5.68 1.41 3.84
N GLY A 100 5.99 2.21 2.83
CA GLY A 100 5.33 2.11 1.54
C GLY A 100 6.19 2.56 0.38
N THR A 101 5.65 2.38 -0.83
CA THR A 101 6.16 2.99 -2.05
C THR A 101 5.27 4.16 -2.44
N ALA A 102 5.88 5.32 -2.66
CA ALA A 102 5.24 6.48 -3.26
C ALA A 102 5.64 6.60 -4.73
N TYR A 103 4.67 6.80 -5.61
CA TYR A 103 4.86 7.25 -6.98
C TYR A 103 4.41 8.70 -7.05
N ILE A 104 5.32 9.61 -7.35
CA ILE A 104 5.05 11.05 -7.34
C ILE A 104 5.23 11.63 -8.72
N THR A 105 4.26 12.42 -9.16
CA THR A 105 4.41 13.27 -10.34
C THR A 105 4.24 14.73 -9.93
N GLN A 106 5.27 15.54 -10.19
CA GLN A 106 5.28 16.97 -9.85
C GLN A 106 4.93 17.83 -11.08
N PRO A 107 4.22 18.97 -10.90
CA PRO A 107 4.02 19.93 -11.97
C PRO A 107 5.36 20.44 -12.51
N SER A 108 5.43 20.63 -13.82
CA SER A 108 6.60 21.18 -14.51
C SER A 108 6.16 22.27 -15.48
N ALA A 109 6.98 23.31 -15.63
CA ALA A 109 6.80 24.34 -16.65
C ALA A 109 6.95 23.77 -18.07
N ASP A 110 7.72 22.68 -18.22
CA ASP A 110 7.77 21.89 -19.45
C ASP A 110 6.91 20.63 -19.27
N PRO A 111 5.76 20.51 -19.96
CA PRO A 111 4.89 19.34 -19.87
C PRO A 111 5.58 18.05 -20.33
N ASN A 112 6.64 18.13 -21.14
CA ASN A 112 7.41 16.96 -21.59
C ASN A 112 8.42 16.48 -20.53
N ALA A 113 8.70 17.30 -19.52
CA ALA A 113 9.59 16.96 -18.41
C ALA A 113 8.85 16.32 -17.23
N VAL A 114 7.51 16.26 -17.27
CA VAL A 114 6.68 15.63 -16.24
C VAL A 114 6.96 14.13 -16.20
N LYS A 115 7.47 13.66 -15.06
CA LYS A 115 7.81 12.25 -14.83
C LYS A 115 7.30 11.80 -13.49
N THR A 116 6.92 10.52 -13.43
CA THR A 116 6.61 9.85 -12.17
C THR A 116 7.87 9.25 -11.59
N THR A 117 8.19 9.65 -10.36
CA THR A 117 9.35 9.17 -9.61
C THR A 117 8.89 8.25 -8.48
N PRO A 118 9.33 6.98 -8.47
CA PRO A 118 9.05 6.06 -7.39
C PRO A 118 10.08 6.21 -6.24
N ALA A 119 9.61 6.22 -5.00
CA ALA A 119 10.45 6.22 -3.82
C ALA A 119 9.87 5.35 -2.70
N LEU A 120 10.74 4.69 -1.95
CA LEU A 120 10.37 4.07 -0.68
C LEU A 120 10.35 5.15 0.41
N TYR A 121 9.29 5.15 1.21
CA TYR A 121 9.11 6.08 2.33
C TYR A 121 8.85 5.33 3.64
N VAL A 122 8.99 6.05 4.74
CA VAL A 122 8.67 5.59 6.10
C VAL A 122 7.95 6.73 6.81
N TYR A 123 6.74 6.46 7.30
CA TYR A 123 5.94 7.39 8.07
C TYR A 123 5.90 6.94 9.53
N ASP A 124 6.10 7.89 10.43
CA ASP A 124 6.13 7.68 11.87
C ASP A 124 4.94 8.39 12.54
N PHE A 125 3.93 7.61 12.90
CA PHE A 125 2.73 8.02 13.63
C PHE A 125 3.00 8.44 15.07
N CYS A 126 4.16 8.06 15.64
CA CYS A 126 4.53 8.36 17.02
C CYS A 126 5.42 9.61 17.13
N ALA A 127 5.77 10.23 16.00
CA ALA A 127 6.60 11.41 15.98
C ALA A 127 6.02 12.54 16.86
N PRO A 128 6.86 13.30 17.59
CA PRO A 128 6.40 14.42 18.41
C PRO A 128 5.64 15.45 17.59
N GLY A 129 4.42 15.81 18.03
CA GLY A 129 3.56 16.76 17.32
C GLY A 129 2.61 16.13 16.29
N GLY A 130 2.60 14.79 16.20
CA GLY A 130 1.75 14.03 15.28
C GLY A 130 2.58 13.34 14.20
N GLY A 131 1.90 12.53 13.39
CA GLY A 131 2.57 11.69 12.40
C GLY A 131 3.44 12.48 11.41
N ASN A 132 4.63 11.97 11.11
CA ASN A 132 5.60 12.63 10.24
C ASN A 132 6.36 11.65 9.33
N PHE A 133 6.77 12.10 8.14
CA PHE A 133 7.67 11.33 7.29
C PHE A 133 9.11 11.41 7.82
N VAL A 134 9.62 10.28 8.30
CA VAL A 134 11.03 10.09 8.70
C VAL A 134 11.89 9.62 7.53
N ARG A 135 11.24 9.11 6.47
CA ARG A 135 11.70 9.10 5.09
C ARG A 135 10.54 9.61 4.23
N GLY A 136 10.73 10.75 3.59
CA GLY A 136 9.75 11.43 2.76
C GLY A 136 9.40 10.63 1.51
N PRO A 137 8.30 11.00 0.85
CA PRO A 137 7.91 10.34 -0.40
C PRO A 137 8.69 10.92 -1.61
N ILE A 138 9.32 12.09 -1.47
CA ILE A 138 10.16 12.71 -2.50
C ILE A 138 11.61 12.26 -2.29
N PRO A 139 12.27 11.66 -3.29
CA PRO A 139 13.66 11.27 -3.16
C PRO A 139 14.61 12.45 -3.27
N GLY A 140 15.75 12.35 -2.59
CA GLY A 140 16.76 13.40 -2.51
C GLY A 140 18.00 12.95 -1.74
N PRO A 141 19.00 13.84 -1.57
CA PRO A 141 20.30 13.48 -0.99
C PRO A 141 20.28 13.41 0.55
N SER A 142 19.25 13.92 1.21
CA SER A 142 19.18 13.95 2.66
C SER A 142 18.85 12.57 3.22
N ALA A 143 19.30 12.28 4.46
CA ALA A 143 18.51 11.35 5.28
C ALA A 143 17.11 11.97 5.45
N THR A 144 16.01 11.36 5.86
CA THR A 144 14.67 12.02 5.70
C THR A 144 14.15 12.20 4.29
N ASP A 145 14.96 12.21 3.22
CA ASP A 145 14.41 12.06 1.87
C ASP A 145 14.00 10.61 1.61
N GLY A 146 13.11 10.41 0.64
CA GLY A 146 12.73 9.09 0.15
C GLY A 146 13.88 8.37 -0.51
N ILE A 147 13.86 7.03 -0.46
CA ILE A 147 14.86 6.23 -1.16
C ILE A 147 14.37 6.03 -2.58
N LEU A 148 15.08 6.62 -3.55
CA LEU A 148 14.77 6.47 -4.97
C LEU A 148 14.73 5.00 -5.38
N ILE A 149 13.66 4.58 -6.06
CA ILE A 149 13.53 3.22 -6.60
C ILE A 149 14.06 3.20 -8.04
N ASP A 150 15.39 3.22 -8.15
CA ASP A 150 16.12 3.07 -9.41
C ASP A 150 16.58 1.62 -9.63
N GLN A 151 17.43 1.40 -10.64
CA GLN A 151 18.00 0.08 -10.92
C GLN A 151 18.90 -0.45 -9.80
N SER A 152 19.55 0.43 -9.04
CA SER A 152 20.36 0.05 -7.87
C SER A 152 19.47 -0.47 -6.74
N PHE A 153 18.38 0.23 -6.45
CA PHE A 153 17.36 -0.24 -5.51
C PHE A 153 16.79 -1.60 -5.93
N VAL A 154 16.41 -1.75 -7.20
CA VAL A 154 15.84 -3.00 -7.71
C VAL A 154 16.86 -4.15 -7.59
N GLY A 155 18.12 -3.90 -7.96
CA GLY A 155 19.22 -4.86 -7.83
C GLY A 155 19.54 -5.25 -6.37
N LYS A 156 19.31 -4.35 -5.42
CA LYS A 156 19.62 -4.57 -4.00
C LYS A 156 18.47 -5.20 -3.21
N TYR A 157 17.25 -4.67 -3.38
CA TYR A 157 16.10 -4.97 -2.51
C TYR A 157 14.92 -5.62 -3.23
N ALA A 158 14.75 -5.45 -4.54
CA ALA A 158 13.54 -5.92 -5.25
C ALA A 158 13.76 -7.22 -6.05
N GLN A 159 14.46 -8.19 -5.48
CA GLN A 159 14.77 -9.47 -6.14
C GLN A 159 13.70 -10.55 -5.89
N ALA A 160 12.83 -10.37 -4.89
CA ALA A 160 11.67 -11.23 -4.73
C ALA A 160 10.71 -11.10 -5.92
N LYS A 161 9.86 -12.12 -6.10
CA LYS A 161 8.87 -12.16 -7.17
C LYS A 161 7.47 -12.36 -6.60
N VAL A 162 6.55 -11.53 -7.07
CA VAL A 162 5.11 -11.66 -6.87
C VAL A 162 4.51 -11.64 -8.27
N GLN A 163 3.79 -12.69 -8.66
CA GLN A 163 3.23 -12.82 -10.03
C GLN A 163 4.27 -12.56 -11.15
N ASN A 164 5.52 -13.04 -10.96
CA ASN A 164 6.68 -12.80 -11.85
C ASN A 164 7.17 -11.34 -11.95
N LEU A 165 6.59 -10.42 -11.20
CA LEU A 165 7.00 -9.01 -11.14
C LEU A 165 7.99 -8.77 -9.97
N PRO A 166 8.90 -7.79 -10.08
CA PRO A 166 9.80 -7.43 -8.98
C PRO A 166 9.02 -7.00 -7.73
N ALA A 167 9.48 -7.47 -6.58
CA ALA A 167 8.95 -7.06 -5.28
C ALA A 167 10.08 -6.94 -4.27
N TYR A 168 9.95 -6.01 -3.33
CA TYR A 168 10.82 -5.94 -2.15
C TYR A 168 10.07 -6.42 -0.90
N GLU A 169 10.83 -6.91 0.08
CA GLU A 169 10.29 -7.48 1.31
C GLU A 169 10.51 -6.51 2.48
N ILE A 170 9.47 -6.30 3.30
CA ILE A 170 9.52 -5.48 4.50
C ILE A 170 9.09 -6.26 5.73
N GLU A 171 9.61 -5.86 6.89
CA GLU A 171 9.01 -6.16 8.19
C GLU A 171 8.82 -4.86 8.96
N ILE A 172 7.68 -4.71 9.63
CA ILE A 172 7.45 -3.68 10.62
C ILE A 172 7.01 -4.38 11.90
N PHE A 173 7.78 -4.27 12.98
CA PHE A 173 7.49 -5.05 14.18
C PHE A 173 8.02 -4.42 15.45
N THR A 174 7.42 -4.80 16.58
CA THR A 174 8.01 -4.69 17.90
C THR A 174 8.20 -6.08 18.49
N LYS A 175 9.25 -6.23 19.31
CA LYS A 175 9.52 -7.47 20.06
C LYS A 175 8.78 -7.49 21.40
N ASP A 176 8.18 -6.37 21.78
CA ASP A 176 7.56 -6.19 23.09
C ASP A 176 6.13 -6.72 23.10
N TYR A 177 5.76 -7.43 24.16
CA TYR A 177 4.40 -7.86 24.43
C TYR A 177 4.15 -7.93 25.94
N PRO A 178 3.10 -7.25 26.49
CA PRO A 178 2.14 -6.42 25.77
C PRO A 178 2.79 -5.18 25.14
N ILE A 179 2.20 -4.69 24.05
CA ILE A 179 2.62 -3.45 23.38
C ILE A 179 2.24 -2.27 24.27
N THR A 180 3.16 -1.33 24.46
CA THR A 180 2.96 -0.12 25.29
C THR A 180 3.60 1.09 24.63
N ALA A 181 3.39 2.29 25.18
CA ALA A 181 4.09 3.50 24.75
C ALA A 181 5.63 3.43 24.87
N ASN A 182 6.18 2.42 25.56
CA ASN A 182 7.62 2.19 25.65
C ASN A 182 8.14 1.17 24.63
N SER A 183 7.25 0.53 23.86
CA SER A 183 7.63 -0.46 22.87
C SER A 183 8.39 0.18 21.72
N THR A 184 9.45 -0.49 21.25
CA THR A 184 10.21 -0.01 20.09
C THR A 184 9.75 -0.74 18.83
N TRP A 185 9.32 0.04 17.85
CA TRP A 185 8.96 -0.42 16.52
C TRP A 185 10.15 -0.29 15.58
N TYR A 186 10.37 -1.30 14.75
CA TYR A 186 11.41 -1.35 13.74
C TYR A 186 10.75 -1.48 12.38
N ALA A 187 11.15 -0.63 11.43
CA ALA A 187 10.86 -0.81 10.01
C ALA A 187 12.14 -1.30 9.32
N THR A 188 12.06 -2.46 8.67
CA THR A 188 13.22 -3.10 8.01
C THR A 188 12.90 -3.48 6.57
N ILE A 189 13.94 -3.61 5.76
CA ILE A 189 13.89 -4.06 4.37
C ILE A 189 14.92 -5.18 4.14
N PHE A 190 14.57 -6.19 3.33
CA PHE A 190 15.49 -7.28 3.06
C PHE A 190 16.47 -6.93 1.93
N ASN A 191 17.77 -6.92 2.23
CA ASN A 191 18.82 -6.77 1.24
C ASN A 191 19.20 -8.15 0.67
N HIS A 192 18.81 -8.40 -0.59
CA HIS A 192 19.07 -9.67 -1.27
C HIS A 192 20.53 -9.87 -1.67
N GLN A 193 21.35 -8.82 -1.74
CA GLN A 193 22.78 -8.95 -2.02
C GLN A 193 23.55 -9.48 -0.83
N THR A 194 23.12 -9.13 0.39
CA THR A 194 23.79 -9.55 1.64
C THR A 194 23.05 -10.65 2.39
N GLY A 195 21.78 -10.93 2.03
CA GLY A 195 20.92 -11.89 2.71
C GLY A 195 20.53 -11.44 4.12
N LYS A 196 20.42 -10.14 4.36
CA LYS A 196 20.17 -9.56 5.68
C LYS A 196 19.06 -8.51 5.65
N TRP A 197 18.33 -8.43 6.75
CA TRP A 197 17.43 -7.30 7.03
C TRP A 197 18.24 -6.06 7.40
N GLU A 198 17.95 -4.94 6.76
CA GLU A 198 18.49 -3.62 7.06
C GLU A 198 17.40 -2.75 7.70
N THR A 199 17.74 -2.05 8.79
CA THR A 199 16.80 -1.13 9.44
C THR A 199 16.68 0.16 8.63
N LEU A 200 15.47 0.48 8.19
CA LEU A 200 15.14 1.76 7.57
C LEU A 200 15.00 2.86 8.62
N PHE A 201 14.29 2.54 9.70
CA PHE A 201 14.02 3.42 10.83
C PHE A 201 13.54 2.62 12.05
N SER A 202 13.60 3.23 13.22
CA SER A 202 12.98 2.72 14.44
C SER A 202 12.54 3.87 15.32
N ASP A 203 11.38 3.74 15.96
CA ASP A 203 10.93 4.69 16.98
C ASP A 203 10.25 3.96 18.14
N ARG A 204 10.13 4.66 19.28
CA ARG A 204 9.47 4.17 20.48
C ARG A 204 8.13 4.87 20.63
N GLY A 205 7.08 4.08 20.79
CA GLY A 205 5.77 4.63 21.07
C GLY A 205 4.63 3.65 20.83
N MET A 206 3.43 4.19 20.95
CA MET A 206 2.21 3.55 20.53
C MET A 206 1.29 4.63 19.98
N ALA A 207 0.90 4.51 18.72
CA ALA A 207 -0.02 5.43 18.08
C ALA A 207 -1.46 5.17 18.56
N ASP A 208 -2.26 6.23 18.68
CA ASP A 208 -3.67 6.13 19.10
C ASP A 208 -4.52 5.35 18.09
N ASP A 209 -4.18 5.41 16.81
CA ASP A 209 -4.82 4.61 15.78
C ASP A 209 -4.37 3.15 15.87
N ASN A 210 -5.26 2.29 16.33
CA ASN A 210 -4.98 0.86 16.51
C ASN A 210 -5.12 0.03 15.22
N ARG A 211 -5.61 0.62 14.12
CA ARG A 211 -5.77 -0.08 12.85
C ARG A 211 -4.41 -0.42 12.24
N GLY A 212 -4.32 -1.57 11.60
CA GLY A 212 -3.26 -1.90 10.65
C GLY A 212 -3.83 -1.91 9.24
N TRP A 213 -2.96 -1.87 8.24
CA TRP A 213 -3.36 -1.94 6.84
C TRP A 213 -2.26 -2.48 5.96
N SER A 214 -2.68 -2.97 4.79
CA SER A 214 -1.87 -3.05 3.59
C SER A 214 -2.77 -2.60 2.45
N ILE A 215 -2.49 -1.43 1.88
CA ILE A 215 -3.40 -0.74 0.97
C ILE A 215 -2.67 -0.05 -0.18
N PHE A 216 -3.44 0.22 -1.22
CA PHE A 216 -3.25 1.25 -2.21
C PHE A 216 -3.92 2.52 -1.69
N GLU A 217 -3.29 3.68 -1.83
CA GLU A 217 -3.82 4.94 -1.35
C GLU A 217 -3.43 6.08 -2.29
N THR A 218 -4.38 6.91 -2.71
CA THR A 218 -4.14 8.05 -3.60
C THR A 218 -4.32 9.38 -2.91
N TYR A 219 -3.50 10.36 -3.29
CA TYR A 219 -3.68 11.77 -2.98
C TYR A 219 -3.63 12.55 -4.29
N TYR A 220 -4.80 12.72 -4.91
CA TYR A 220 -4.91 13.31 -6.22
C TYR A 220 -5.33 14.78 -6.19
N GLN A 221 -4.83 15.51 -7.19
CA GLN A 221 -5.37 16.82 -7.56
C GLN A 221 -6.68 16.60 -8.31
N SER A 222 -7.58 17.60 -8.27
CA SER A 222 -8.81 17.55 -9.05
C SER A 222 -8.52 17.36 -10.54
N GLY A 223 -9.21 16.41 -11.17
CA GLY A 223 -9.06 16.08 -12.58
C GLY A 223 -9.30 14.61 -12.89
N GLN A 224 -9.02 14.21 -14.12
CA GLN A 224 -9.17 12.82 -14.53
C GLN A 224 -8.19 11.91 -13.78
N CYS A 225 -8.69 10.78 -13.31
CA CYS A 225 -7.87 9.69 -12.79
C CYS A 225 -6.79 9.25 -13.79
N SER A 226 -5.69 8.69 -13.27
CA SER A 226 -4.59 8.23 -14.13
C SER A 226 -4.99 7.03 -14.97
N GLU A 227 -4.61 7.04 -16.25
CA GLU A 227 -4.84 5.93 -17.15
C GLU A 227 -3.70 4.92 -17.07
N GLY A 228 -3.98 3.62 -17.13
CA GLY A 228 -2.96 2.59 -17.36
C GLY A 228 -1.94 2.36 -16.24
N LEU A 229 -2.33 2.27 -14.96
CA LEU A 229 -1.47 1.71 -13.93
C LEU A 229 -1.18 0.23 -14.22
N PRO A 230 0.08 -0.24 -14.02
CA PRO A 230 0.37 -1.66 -13.99
C PRO A 230 -0.25 -2.29 -12.73
N ILE A 231 -0.06 -3.60 -12.56
CA ILE A 231 -0.50 -4.30 -11.35
C ILE A 231 0.34 -3.83 -10.16
N LEU A 232 -0.25 -3.03 -9.28
CA LEU A 232 0.32 -2.61 -8.02
C LEU A 232 -0.26 -3.45 -6.90
N GLY A 233 0.49 -3.78 -5.86
CA GLY A 233 -0.04 -4.67 -4.84
C GLY A 233 0.94 -5.09 -3.78
N ALA A 234 0.41 -5.85 -2.82
CA ALA A 234 1.20 -6.59 -1.86
C ALA A 234 0.81 -8.07 -1.87
N ASP A 235 1.75 -8.94 -1.51
CA ASP A 235 1.56 -10.38 -1.39
C ASP A 235 2.27 -10.90 -0.14
N GLN A 236 1.93 -12.11 0.27
CA GLN A 236 2.40 -12.79 1.47
C GLN A 236 2.26 -11.95 2.75
N ILE A 237 1.22 -11.12 2.82
CA ILE A 237 0.94 -10.30 4.00
C ILE A 237 0.76 -11.24 5.19
N SER A 238 1.62 -11.10 6.19
CA SER A 238 1.68 -11.96 7.36
C SER A 238 1.84 -11.12 8.62
N LEU A 239 1.29 -11.59 9.74
CA LEU A 239 1.36 -10.91 11.02
C LEU A 239 2.25 -11.67 12.01
N LEU A 240 3.04 -10.93 12.80
CA LEU A 240 3.89 -11.54 13.83
C LEU A 240 3.04 -11.80 15.06
N ASN A 241 2.78 -13.07 15.36
CA ASN A 241 2.17 -13.46 16.63
C ASN A 241 3.22 -13.35 17.75
N ALA A 242 3.04 -12.39 18.65
CA ALA A 242 4.01 -12.08 19.69
C ALA A 242 4.16 -13.21 20.73
N LEU A 243 3.15 -14.06 20.90
CA LEU A 243 3.18 -15.19 21.82
C LEU A 243 3.96 -16.37 21.24
N SER A 244 3.79 -16.65 19.94
CA SER A 244 4.43 -17.79 19.27
C SER A 244 5.78 -17.43 18.65
N GLY A 245 6.04 -16.14 18.41
CA GLY A 245 7.22 -15.65 17.70
C GLY A 245 7.23 -16.01 16.22
N ARG A 246 6.06 -16.28 15.62
CA ARG A 246 5.94 -16.73 14.22
C ARG A 246 5.15 -15.74 13.38
N TRP A 247 5.56 -15.62 12.12
CA TRP A 247 4.78 -14.99 11.06
C TRP A 247 3.62 -15.91 10.65
N GLU A 248 2.40 -15.39 10.74
CA GLU A 248 1.18 -16.08 10.36
C GLU A 248 0.56 -15.39 9.15
N LEU A 249 0.33 -16.15 8.08
CA LEU A 249 -0.23 -15.61 6.84
C LEU A 249 -1.63 -15.04 7.09
N LEU A 250 -1.86 -13.81 6.65
CA LEU A 250 -3.11 -13.09 6.86
C LEU A 250 -4.26 -13.83 6.18
N ASN A 251 -5.31 -14.14 6.95
CA ASN A 251 -6.46 -14.87 6.45
C ASN A 251 -7.74 -14.43 7.16
N SER A 252 -8.89 -14.66 6.53
CA SER A 252 -10.21 -14.24 7.03
C SER A 252 -10.58 -14.79 8.40
N SER A 253 -9.93 -15.86 8.85
CA SER A 253 -10.21 -16.54 10.11
C SER A 253 -9.22 -16.21 11.22
N MET A 254 -8.32 -15.25 11.01
CA MET A 254 -7.37 -14.85 12.05
C MET A 254 -8.12 -14.38 13.31
N PRO A 255 -7.83 -14.98 14.47
CA PRO A 255 -8.50 -14.59 15.70
C PRO A 255 -8.14 -13.15 16.06
N LEU A 256 -9.08 -12.46 16.72
CA LEU A 256 -8.88 -11.12 17.27
C LEU A 256 -8.57 -10.04 16.22
N LEU A 257 -8.93 -10.29 14.96
CA LEU A 257 -8.91 -9.30 13.89
C LEU A 257 -10.27 -9.25 13.21
N THR A 258 -10.78 -8.04 13.03
CA THR A 258 -11.78 -7.78 12.00
C THR A 258 -11.03 -7.34 10.75
N LEU A 259 -11.18 -8.10 9.68
CA LEU A 259 -10.58 -7.79 8.39
C LEU A 259 -11.66 -7.22 7.48
N SER A 260 -11.40 -6.05 6.92
CA SER A 260 -12.26 -5.45 5.89
C SER A 260 -11.43 -5.13 4.67
N VAL A 261 -12.11 -5.14 3.52
CA VAL A 261 -11.55 -4.60 2.29
C VAL A 261 -12.02 -3.16 2.20
N ASP A 262 -11.10 -2.21 2.23
CA ASP A 262 -11.44 -0.84 1.83
C ASP A 262 -11.55 -0.79 0.30
N GLN A 263 -12.53 -0.05 -0.21
CA GLN A 263 -12.87 0.02 -1.64
C GLN A 263 -12.87 1.46 -2.17
N GLY A 264 -12.16 2.38 -1.51
CA GLY A 264 -11.92 3.74 -2.02
C GLY A 264 -12.87 4.78 -1.47
N GLY A 265 -13.32 4.63 -0.21
CA GLY A 265 -14.29 5.55 0.40
C GLY A 265 -15.68 5.54 -0.27
N THR A 266 -16.61 6.31 0.29
CA THR A 266 -18.00 6.43 -0.20
C THR A 266 -18.23 7.66 -1.08
N GLN A 267 -17.18 8.41 -1.39
CA GLN A 267 -17.32 9.63 -2.18
C GLN A 267 -17.65 9.29 -3.63
N ASN A 268 -18.60 10.02 -4.21
CA ASN A 268 -19.08 9.79 -5.57
C ASN A 268 -18.06 10.15 -6.68
N ASN A 269 -16.87 10.60 -6.30
CA ASN A 269 -15.86 11.16 -7.21
C ASN A 269 -14.52 10.48 -6.93
N ASN A 270 -14.41 9.17 -7.19
CA ASN A 270 -13.20 8.42 -6.94
C ASN A 270 -12.80 7.57 -8.17
N CYS A 271 -11.57 7.08 -8.22
CA CYS A 271 -11.05 6.31 -9.34
C CYS A 271 -11.52 4.85 -9.36
N PHE A 272 -12.18 4.38 -8.31
CA PHE A 272 -12.72 3.02 -8.22
C PHE A 272 -14.19 2.92 -8.66
N VAL A 273 -14.94 4.02 -8.69
CA VAL A 273 -16.39 4.04 -8.95
C VAL A 273 -16.69 4.78 -10.25
N ALA A 274 -17.58 4.23 -11.06
CA ALA A 274 -18.12 4.93 -12.22
C ALA A 274 -19.09 6.03 -11.76
N ASP A 275 -18.96 7.22 -12.33
CA ASP A 275 -19.70 8.41 -11.93
C ASP A 275 -20.22 9.17 -13.18
N PRO A 276 -20.91 10.32 -13.03
CA PRO A 276 -21.37 11.11 -14.17
C PRO A 276 -20.25 11.66 -15.07
N THR A 277 -18.99 11.69 -14.61
CA THR A 277 -17.82 12.15 -15.37
C THR A 277 -17.21 11.04 -16.23
N GLY A 278 -17.33 9.77 -15.82
CA GLY A 278 -16.80 8.63 -16.58
C GLY A 278 -16.88 7.27 -15.89
N PRO A 279 -16.43 6.20 -16.56
CA PRO A 279 -16.26 4.90 -15.91
C PRO A 279 -15.10 4.95 -14.90
N ALA A 280 -15.13 4.01 -13.95
CA ALA A 280 -14.01 3.77 -13.03
C ALA A 280 -12.70 3.55 -13.80
N SER A 281 -11.59 3.94 -13.17
CA SER A 281 -10.25 3.79 -13.72
C SER A 281 -9.55 2.54 -13.18
N TYR A 282 -9.82 2.23 -11.91
CA TYR A 282 -9.12 1.23 -11.14
C TYR A 282 -10.03 0.07 -10.74
N LYS A 283 -9.41 -1.09 -10.56
CA LYS A 283 -10.05 -2.28 -10.06
C LYS A 283 -9.17 -2.92 -8.99
N LEU A 284 -9.75 -3.14 -7.80
CA LEU A 284 -9.13 -3.94 -6.75
C LEU A 284 -9.32 -5.43 -7.06
N LEU A 285 -8.26 -6.21 -6.89
CA LEU A 285 -8.14 -7.63 -7.17
C LEU A 285 -7.49 -8.35 -5.97
N PRO A 286 -7.80 -9.63 -5.75
CA PRO A 286 -8.84 -10.41 -6.44
C PRO A 286 -10.27 -9.97 -6.08
N ASP A 287 -11.23 -10.24 -6.98
CA ASP A 287 -12.69 -9.99 -6.79
C ASP A 287 -13.28 -10.69 -5.53
N SER A 288 -12.52 -11.57 -4.89
CA SER A 288 -12.82 -12.21 -3.61
C SER A 288 -11.53 -12.18 -2.80
N PRO A 289 -11.48 -11.46 -1.67
CA PRO A 289 -10.22 -11.11 -1.04
C PRO A 289 -9.49 -12.33 -0.51
N ASP A 290 -8.35 -12.62 -1.12
CA ASP A 290 -7.29 -13.38 -0.47
C ASP A 290 -6.59 -12.39 0.48
N TYR A 291 -6.93 -12.38 1.76
CA TYR A 291 -6.46 -11.34 2.69
C TYR A 291 -4.93 -11.21 2.79
N TYR A 292 -4.16 -12.21 2.35
CA TYR A 292 -2.71 -12.16 2.28
C TYR A 292 -2.15 -11.48 1.02
N MET A 293 -3.01 -11.11 0.07
CA MET A 293 -2.64 -10.53 -1.21
C MET A 293 -3.73 -9.60 -1.72
N TRP A 294 -3.33 -8.40 -2.13
CA TRP A 294 -4.20 -7.52 -2.88
C TRP A 294 -3.42 -6.89 -4.02
N SER A 295 -4.14 -6.52 -5.07
CA SER A 295 -3.57 -5.74 -6.15
C SER A 295 -4.59 -4.78 -6.75
N VAL A 296 -4.13 -3.65 -7.23
CA VAL A 296 -4.89 -2.72 -8.05
C VAL A 296 -4.31 -2.78 -9.45
N ASN A 297 -5.19 -2.90 -10.44
CA ASN A 297 -4.83 -2.76 -11.85
C ASN A 297 -5.78 -1.76 -12.50
N THR A 298 -5.40 -1.24 -13.64
CA THR A 298 -6.34 -0.58 -14.53
C THR A 298 -7.20 -1.58 -15.29
N LEU A 299 -8.41 -1.13 -15.61
CA LEU A 299 -9.30 -1.80 -16.54
C LEU A 299 -8.71 -1.68 -17.95
N SER A 300 -7.72 -2.50 -18.27
CA SER A 300 -7.26 -2.67 -19.65
C SER A 300 -8.35 -3.36 -20.48
N ALA A 301 -8.43 -3.04 -21.78
CA ALA A 301 -9.22 -3.86 -22.69
C ALA A 301 -8.57 -5.25 -22.83
N PRO A 302 -9.37 -6.32 -22.98
CA PRO A 302 -8.85 -7.66 -23.22
C PRO A 302 -7.99 -7.75 -24.49
#